data_AF-A0A535SI51-F1
#
_entry.id   AF-A0A535SI51-F1
#
_cell.length_a   1.000
_cell.length_b   1.000
_cell.length_c   1.000
_cell.angle_alpha   90.00
_cell.angle_beta   90.00
_cell.angle_gamma   90.00
#
_symmetry.space_group_name_H-M   'P 1'
#
loop_
_entity.id
_entity.type
_entity.pdbx_description
1 polymer ?
#
loop_
_entity_poly.entity_id
_entity_poly.type
_entity_poly.pdbx_seq_one_letter_code
_entity_poly.pdbx_strand_id
1 'polypeptide(L)' 'MTLKTDLESVVKAIFESKWTERDGQVVPEPEDLQLGGNDAVKLHATVLYADMADSPNHDGVEGTVL' A
#
# COMPACT_ATOMS: atom_id res chain seq x y z
N MET A 1 22.72 -4.69 31.08
CA MET A 1 21.92 -4.14 29.97
C MET A 1 20.68 -5.01 29.84
N THR A 2 19.50 -4.42 30.01
CA THR A 2 18.22 -5.12 30.21
C THR A 2 17.38 -5.00 28.95
N LEU A 3 16.60 -6.04 28.62
CA LEU A 3 15.70 -6.10 27.44
C LEU A 3 14.86 -4.83 27.24
N LYS A 4 14.42 -4.19 28.33
CA LYS A 4 13.70 -2.92 28.30
C LYS A 4 14.48 -1.82 27.60
N THR A 5 15.77 -1.67 27.95
CA THR A 5 16.64 -0.63 27.39
C THR A 5 16.88 -0.87 25.89
N ASP A 6 17.02 -2.13 25.51
CA ASP A 6 17.22 -2.51 24.10
C ASP A 6 15.97 -2.23 23.28
N LEU A 7 14.78 -2.56 23.81
CA LEU A 7 13.51 -2.26 23.15
C LEU A 7 13.29 -0.75 22.99
N GLU A 8 13.51 0.03 24.06
CA GLU A 8 13.39 1.49 24.01
C GLU A 8 14.35 2.10 22.98
N SER A 9 15.58 1.59 22.89
CA SER A 9 16.58 2.02 21.92
C SER A 9 16.15 1.72 20.47
N VAL A 10 15.68 0.51 20.20
CA VAL A 10 15.22 0.09 18.87
C VAL A 10 13.98 0.89 18.44
N VAL A 11 13.02 1.06 19.34
CA VAL A 11 11.81 1.86 19.06
C VAL A 11 12.21 3.29 18.73
N LYS A 12 13.09 3.90 19.53
CA LYS A 12 13.59 5.25 19.26
C LYS A 12 14.28 5.35 17.89
N ALA A 13 15.14 4.41 17.55
CA ALA A 13 15.81 4.37 16.25
C ALA A 13 14.83 4.26 15.07
N ILE A 14 13.76 3.48 15.22
CA ILE A 14 12.70 3.37 14.19
C ILE A 14 11.99 4.72 14.02
N PHE A 15 11.60 5.39 15.12
CA PHE A 15 10.94 6.69 15.05
C PHE A 15 11.83 7.81 14.50
N GLU A 16 13.15 7.73 14.72
CA GLU A 16 14.12 8.69 14.19
C GLU A 16 14.52 8.40 12.73
N SER A 17 14.15 7.23 12.19
CA SER A 17 14.50 6.87 10.82
C SER A 17 13.83 7.81 9.81
N LYS A 18 14.66 8.45 8.98
CA LYS A 18 14.20 9.44 8.01
C LYS A 18 13.60 8.75 6.80
N TRP A 19 12.50 9.31 6.31
CA TRP A 19 11.90 8.94 5.03
C TRP A 19 12.56 9.75 3.92
N THR A 20 12.84 9.08 2.81
CA THR A 20 13.11 9.77 1.55
C THR A 20 11.77 10.00 0.86
N GLU A 21 11.50 11.23 0.44
CA GLU A 21 10.23 11.58 -0.19
C GLU A 21 10.46 12.03 -1.63
N ARG A 22 9.66 11.53 -2.57
CA ARG A 22 9.63 12.01 -3.96
C ARG A 22 8.21 12.22 -4.47
N ASP A 23 8.07 13.09 -5.46
CA ASP A 23 6.81 13.29 -6.16
C ASP A 23 6.65 12.24 -7.27
N GLY A 24 5.56 11.46 -7.20
CA GLY A 24 5.28 10.38 -8.13
C GLY A 24 4.59 10.87 -9.41
N GLN A 25 5.37 11.47 -10.32
CA GLN A 25 4.89 11.96 -11.61
C GLN A 25 5.16 11.00 -12.78
N VAL A 26 6.00 9.98 -12.57
CA VAL A 26 6.45 9.02 -13.58
C VAL A 26 6.29 7.60 -13.03
N VAL A 27 5.89 6.66 -13.89
CA VAL A 27 5.82 5.23 -13.53
C VAL A 27 7.27 4.71 -13.39
N PRO A 28 7.67 4.18 -12.22
CA PRO A 28 9.01 3.67 -12.02
C PRO A 28 9.23 2.35 -12.75
N GLU A 29 10.44 2.16 -13.27
CA GLU A 29 10.94 0.84 -13.67
C GLU A 29 11.34 0.03 -12.42
N PRO A 30 11.49 -1.31 -12.51
CA PRO A 30 11.83 -2.15 -11.35
C PRO A 30 13.08 -1.70 -10.60
N GLU A 31 14.07 -1.14 -11.30
CA GLU A 31 15.33 -0.67 -10.71
C GLU A 31 15.16 0.63 -9.91
N ASP A 32 14.09 1.39 -10.13
CA ASP A 32 13.81 2.65 -9.44
C ASP A 32 13.18 2.45 -8.06
N LEU A 33 12.84 1.21 -7.70
CA LEU A 33 12.25 0.86 -6.41
C LEU A 33 13.32 0.68 -5.33
N GLN A 34 13.28 1.53 -4.30
CA GLN A 34 14.15 1.40 -3.14
C GLN A 34 13.70 0.24 -2.22
N LEU A 35 14.53 -0.80 -2.15
CA LEU A 35 14.31 -1.99 -1.32
C LEU A 35 14.94 -1.88 0.09
N GLY A 36 15.66 -0.80 0.37
CA GLY A 36 16.38 -0.58 1.62
C GLY A 36 16.07 0.77 2.22
N GLY A 37 15.45 0.78 3.41
CA GLY A 37 15.06 1.98 4.13
C GLY A 37 13.62 2.42 3.87
N ASN A 38 13.28 3.60 4.37
CA ASN A 38 11.94 4.15 4.28
C ASN A 38 11.84 5.09 3.06
N ASP A 39 10.99 4.73 2.11
CA ASP A 39 10.80 5.46 0.86
C ASP A 39 9.31 5.78 0.66
N ALA A 40 9.02 7.05 0.40
CA ALA A 40 7.66 7.57 0.25
C ALA A 40 7.49 8.27 -1.10
N VAL A 41 6.38 7.96 -1.76
CA VAL A 41 5.96 8.59 -3.02
C VAL A 41 4.69 9.39 -2.78
N LYS A 42 4.76 10.70 -3.00
CA LYS A 42 3.61 11.59 -2.95
C LYS A 42 2.88 11.54 -4.28
N LEU A 43 1.60 11.15 -4.24
CA LEU A 43 0.74 11.06 -5.41
C LEU A 43 -0.41 12.04 -5.27
N HIS A 44 -0.54 12.95 -6.23
CA HIS A 44 -1.74 13.75 -6.41
C HIS A 44 -2.60 13.12 -7.50
N ALA A 45 -3.48 12.21 -7.10
CA ALA A 45 -4.31 11.43 -8.01
C ALA A 45 -5.78 11.40 -7.56
N THR A 46 -6.69 11.21 -8.51
CA THR A 46 -8.10 10.92 -8.22
C THR A 46 -8.27 9.41 -8.08
N VAL A 47 -8.81 8.96 -6.96
CA VAL A 47 -9.10 7.54 -6.72
C VAL A 47 -10.50 7.23 -7.24
N LEU A 48 -10.60 6.37 -8.25
CA LEU A 48 -11.86 5.76 -8.67
C LEU A 48 -11.92 4.34 -8.12
N TYR A 49 -12.81 4.11 -7.16
CA TYR A 49 -13.10 2.77 -6.66
C TYR A 49 -14.39 2.26 -7.32
N ALA A 50 -14.31 1.10 -7.95
CA ALA A 50 -15.46 0.38 -8.48
C ALA A 50 -15.54 -0.96 -7.75
N ASP A 51 -16.57 -1.14 -6.93
CA ASP A 51 -16.82 -2.40 -6.26
C ASP A 51 -17.40 -3.41 -7.25
N MET A 52 -16.72 -4.55 -7.39
CA MET A 52 -17.18 -5.67 -8.22
C MET A 52 -17.78 -6.81 -7.40
N ALA A 53 -17.89 -6.67 -6.08
CA ALA A 53 -18.36 -7.74 -5.20
C ALA A 53 -19.81 -8.20 -5.48
N ASP A 54 -20.60 -7.39 -6.20
CA ASP A 54 -22.00 -7.67 -6.50
C ASP A 54 -22.28 -7.74 -8.01
N SER A 55 -21.28 -7.97 -8.88
CA SER A 55 -21.57 -8.33 -10.26
C SER A 55 -22.18 -9.74 -10.25
N PRO A 56 -23.48 -9.93 -10.56
CA PRO A 56 -24.00 -11.27 -10.69
C PRO A 56 -23.25 -11.91 -11.86
N ASN A 57 -22.65 -13.08 -11.64
CA ASN A 57 -22.36 -13.97 -12.75
C ASN A 57 -23.69 -14.17 -13.48
N HIS A 58 -23.81 -13.58 -14.67
CA HIS A 58 -24.95 -13.76 -15.55
C HIS A 58 -24.89 -15.19 -16.13
N ASP A 59 -25.16 -16.18 -15.28
CA ASP A 59 -25.20 -17.61 -15.61
C ASP A 59 -26.40 -18.30 -14.92
N GLY A 60 -27.53 -17.60 -14.72
CA GLY A 60 -28.65 -18.22 -14.01
C GLY A 60 -29.98 -17.48 -14.12
N VAL A 61 -30.65 -17.59 -15.27
CA VAL A 61 -32.12 -17.54 -15.32
C VAL A 61 -32.60 -18.74 -16.11
N GLU A 62 -32.65 -19.89 -15.43
CA GLU A 62 -33.45 -21.02 -15.89
C GLU A 62 -34.95 -20.67 -15.74
N GLY A 63 -35.67 -20.83 -16.85
CA GLY A 63 -37.00 -21.45 -16.89
C GLY A 63 -38.09 -21.05 -15.89
N THR A 64 -39.13 -20.44 -16.46
CA THR A 64 -40.55 -20.68 -16.15
C THR A 64 -41.15 -20.04 -14.89
N VAL A 65 -41.98 -19.02 -15.11
CA VAL A 65 -43.29 -18.90 -14.44
C VAL A 65 -44.34 -18.49 -15.49
N LEU A 66 -45.07 -19.49 -15.99
CA LEU A 66 -46.48 -19.39 -16.39
C LEU A 66 -47.24 -20.41 -15.55
#